data_AF-A0A8B6HK02-F1
#
_entry.id   AF-A0A8B6HK02-F1
#
_cell.length_a   1.000
_cell.length_b   1.000
_cell.length_c   1.000
_cell.angle_alpha   90.00
_cell.angle_beta   90.00
_cell.angle_gamma   90.00
#
_symmetry.space_group_name_H-M   'P 1'
#
loop_
_entity.id
_entity.type
_entity.pdbx_description
1 polymer ?
#
loop_
_entity_poly.entity_id
_entity_poly.type
_entity_poly.pdbx_seq_one_letter_code
_entity_poly.pdbx_strand_id
1 'polypeptide(L)'
;MKEPLVDKDGFPRNDIDIHTVRTARHDINCLQNDHLAIMTEIEEELYKIHEVARANNPQRETMDTTDASQMSVEMKERLSPFLEVNKVDDGSPASTAQLQEGDKILQFGSITAQNFKSLQDIASVVQHSKGKPFTLTVSRSNTDLRLSLTPNTWSGKGLLGCNIVPLKKS
;
A
#
# COMPACT_ATOMS: atom_id res chain seq x y z
N MET A 1 19.06 9.67 -23.66
CA MET A 1 20.30 10.41 -23.99
C MET A 1 21.03 9.72 -25.14
N LYS A 2 20.80 10.11 -26.40
CA LYS A 2 21.45 9.49 -27.58
C LYS A 2 22.00 10.53 -28.57
N GLU A 3 22.39 11.70 -28.09
CA GLU A 3 22.93 12.75 -28.96
C GLU A 3 24.37 12.43 -29.37
N PRO A 4 24.76 12.72 -30.63
CA PRO A 4 26.13 12.52 -31.10
C PRO A 4 27.10 13.46 -30.36
N LEU A 5 28.22 12.90 -29.89
CA LEU A 5 29.31 13.64 -29.20
C LEU A 5 30.30 14.30 -30.16
N VAL A 6 29.96 14.29 -31.45
CA VAL A 6 30.79 14.73 -32.56
C VAL A 6 29.99 15.78 -33.33
N ASP A 7 30.69 16.79 -33.84
CA ASP A 7 30.10 17.80 -34.72
C ASP A 7 29.88 17.26 -36.15
N LYS A 8 29.48 18.15 -37.07
CA LYS A 8 29.21 17.79 -38.47
C LYS A 8 30.48 17.52 -39.27
N ASP A 9 31.63 17.95 -38.78
CA ASP A 9 32.93 17.85 -39.43
C ASP A 9 33.77 16.67 -38.90
N GLY A 10 33.24 15.92 -37.93
CA GLY A 10 33.88 14.72 -37.39
C GLY A 10 34.78 14.99 -36.18
N PHE A 11 34.76 16.20 -35.63
CA PHE A 11 35.59 16.58 -34.49
C PHE A 11 34.83 16.50 -33.15
N PRO A 12 35.55 16.23 -32.04
CA PRO A 12 35.02 16.34 -30.68
C PRO A 12 34.38 17.72 -30.48
N ARG A 13 33.10 17.74 -30.12
CA ARG A 13 32.37 18.98 -29.80
C ARG A 13 33.06 19.74 -28.67
N ASN A 14 33.43 21.00 -28.93
CA ASN A 14 34.16 21.85 -27.97
C ASN A 14 33.24 22.52 -26.93
N ASP A 15 31.92 22.47 -27.17
CA ASP A 15 30.88 22.99 -26.28
C ASP A 15 30.50 22.02 -25.15
N ILE A 16 31.02 20.78 -25.17
CA ILE A 16 30.64 19.72 -24.24
C ILE A 16 31.89 18.99 -23.77
N ASP A 17 31.99 18.75 -22.47
CA ASP A 17 33.02 17.84 -21.95
C ASP A 17 32.65 16.39 -22.26
N ILE A 18 33.25 15.87 -23.32
CA ILE A 18 32.99 14.53 -23.86
C ILE A 18 33.38 13.44 -22.85
N HIS A 19 34.39 13.68 -22.01
CA HIS A 19 34.84 12.70 -21.04
C HIS A 19 33.77 12.50 -19.96
N THR A 20 33.26 13.59 -19.37
CA THR A 20 32.19 13.51 -18.37
C THR A 20 30.90 12.95 -18.96
N VAL A 21 30.53 13.33 -20.18
CA VAL A 21 29.34 12.78 -20.83
C VAL A 21 29.50 11.28 -21.14
N ARG A 22 30.71 10.83 -21.51
CA ARG A 22 30.96 9.41 -21.75
C ARG A 22 30.85 8.58 -20.48
N THR A 23 31.43 9.06 -19.38
CA THR A 23 31.31 8.42 -18.06
C THR A 23 29.86 8.38 -17.61
N ALA A 24 29.16 9.52 -17.61
CA ALA A 24 27.76 9.58 -17.21
C ALA A 24 26.86 8.68 -18.07
N ARG A 25 27.08 8.60 -19.40
CA ARG A 25 26.34 7.67 -20.27
C ARG A 25 26.65 6.23 -19.95
N HIS A 26 27.90 5.90 -19.67
CA HIS A 26 28.28 4.56 -19.27
C HIS A 26 27.57 4.15 -17.98
N ASP A 27 27.61 5.02 -16.96
CA ASP A 27 26.97 4.78 -15.67
C ASP A 27 25.45 4.61 -15.82
N ILE A 28 24.80 5.49 -16.59
CA ILE A 28 23.35 5.37 -16.89
C ILE A 28 23.04 4.04 -17.59
N ASN A 29 23.85 3.64 -18.57
CA ASN A 29 23.63 2.39 -19.28
C ASN A 29 23.81 1.18 -18.35
N CYS A 30 24.81 1.19 -17.46
CA CYS A 30 25.00 0.16 -16.46
C CYS A 30 23.79 0.09 -15.52
N LEU A 31 23.34 1.22 -14.98
CA LEU A 31 22.15 1.29 -14.11
C LEU A 31 20.88 0.80 -14.82
N GLN A 32 20.71 1.14 -16.10
CA GLN A 32 19.57 0.66 -16.90
C GLN A 32 19.64 -0.84 -17.14
N ASN A 33 20.81 -1.38 -17.46
CA ASN A 33 21.00 -2.81 -17.64
C ASN A 33 20.79 -3.58 -16.34
N ASP A 34 21.32 -3.08 -15.23
CA ASP A 34 21.15 -3.68 -13.90
C ASP A 34 19.68 -3.67 -13.49
N HIS A 35 18.98 -2.55 -13.70
CA HIS A 35 17.55 -2.46 -13.45
C HIS A 35 16.77 -3.45 -14.32
N LEU A 36 17.09 -3.56 -15.61
CA LEU A 36 16.47 -4.56 -16.50
C LEU A 36 16.74 -5.99 -16.01
N ALA A 37 17.97 -6.30 -15.58
CA ALA A 37 18.32 -7.61 -15.04
C ALA A 37 17.52 -7.94 -13.77
N ILE A 38 17.42 -6.99 -12.83
CA ILE A 38 16.63 -7.15 -11.61
C ILE A 38 15.15 -7.34 -11.94
N MET A 39 14.61 -6.58 -12.90
CA MET A 39 13.21 -6.74 -13.33
C MET A 39 12.95 -8.13 -13.91
N THR A 40 13.84 -8.63 -14.77
CA THR A 40 13.75 -9.99 -15.32
C THR A 40 13.81 -11.05 -14.22
N GLU A 41 14.71 -10.91 -13.25
CA GLU A 41 14.81 -11.84 -12.12
C GLU A 41 13.52 -11.85 -11.27
N ILE A 42 12.97 -10.67 -10.98
CA ILE A 42 11.68 -10.55 -10.27
C ILE A 42 10.55 -11.22 -11.06
N GLU A 43 10.51 -11.01 -12.38
CA GLU A 43 9.51 -11.60 -13.27
C GLU A 43 9.59 -13.13 -13.26
N GLU A 44 10.78 -13.71 -13.38
CA GLU A 44 10.99 -15.16 -13.33
C GLU A 44 10.54 -15.78 -12.00
N GLU A 45 10.89 -15.17 -10.87
CA GLU A 45 10.46 -15.66 -9.55
C GLU A 45 8.95 -15.52 -9.35
N LEU A 46 8.35 -14.45 -9.87
CA LEU A 46 6.90 -14.25 -9.81
C LEU A 46 6.16 -15.32 -10.63
N TYR A 47 6.67 -15.67 -11.81
CA TYR A 47 6.13 -16.77 -12.60
C TYR A 47 6.16 -18.10 -11.84
N LYS A 48 7.27 -18.43 -11.17
CA LYS A 48 7.38 -19.67 -10.36
C LYS A 48 6.32 -19.73 -9.26
N ILE A 49 6.09 -18.62 -8.54
CA ILE A 49 5.06 -18.53 -7.50
C ILE A 49 3.67 -18.75 -8.11
N HIS A 50 3.39 -18.11 -9.25
CA HIS A 50 2.12 -18.25 -9.96
C HIS A 50 1.91 -19.66 -10.53
N GLU A 51 2.94 -20.34 -11.02
CA GLU A 51 2.86 -21.74 -11.44
C GLU A 51 2.47 -22.66 -10.28
N VAL A 52 3.08 -22.49 -9.10
CA VAL A 52 2.73 -23.24 -7.88
C VAL A 52 1.29 -22.94 -7.44
N ALA A 53 0.87 -21.67 -7.51
CA ALA A 53 -0.50 -21.28 -7.20
C ALA A 53 -1.52 -21.87 -8.20
N ARG A 54 -1.18 -21.90 -9.49
CA ARG A 54 -2.00 -22.49 -10.56
C ARG A 54 -2.11 -24.00 -10.43
N ALA A 55 -1.02 -24.71 -10.12
CA ALA A 55 -1.04 -26.15 -9.86
C ALA A 55 -1.96 -26.51 -8.69
N ASN A 56 -2.05 -25.63 -7.68
CA ASN A 56 -2.96 -25.79 -6.54
C ASN A 56 -4.40 -25.35 -6.82
N ASN A 57 -4.69 -24.67 -7.95
CA ASN A 57 -6.03 -24.21 -8.31
C ASN A 57 -6.22 -24.11 -9.84
N PRO A 58 -6.78 -25.14 -10.49
CA PRO A 58 -6.82 -25.23 -11.96
C PRO A 58 -7.87 -24.34 -12.66
N GLN A 59 -8.58 -23.45 -11.96
CA GLN A 59 -9.54 -22.53 -12.58
C GLN A 59 -9.04 -21.10 -12.57
N ARG A 60 -8.18 -20.72 -13.54
CA ARG A 60 -7.99 -19.33 -13.98
C ARG A 60 -7.16 -19.30 -15.27
N GLU A 61 -7.83 -19.50 -16.40
CA GLU A 61 -7.32 -19.10 -17.71
C GLU A 61 -8.44 -18.42 -18.49
N THR A 62 -8.31 -17.11 -18.72
CA THR A 62 -8.24 -16.46 -20.05
C THR A 62 -8.47 -14.92 -19.97
N MET A 63 -7.41 -14.20 -20.36
CA MET A 63 -7.35 -12.95 -21.16
C MET A 63 -8.10 -11.67 -20.74
N ASP A 64 -7.31 -10.73 -20.23
CA ASP A 64 -7.09 -9.36 -20.76
C ASP A 64 -8.25 -8.67 -21.50
N THR A 65 -9.02 -7.84 -20.78
CA THR A 65 -9.20 -6.40 -21.07
C THR A 65 -10.09 -5.75 -20.00
N THR A 66 -9.62 -4.63 -19.45
CA THR A 66 -10.42 -3.64 -18.70
C THR A 66 -11.31 -4.16 -17.56
N ASP A 67 -10.75 -4.37 -16.36
CA ASP A 67 -11.47 -3.96 -15.15
C ASP A 67 -10.53 -3.81 -13.96
N ALA A 68 -10.45 -2.59 -13.43
CA ALA A 68 -9.66 -2.19 -12.27
C ALA A 68 -10.28 -2.70 -10.93
N SER A 69 -10.86 -3.90 -10.94
CA SER A 69 -11.82 -4.34 -9.93
C SER A 69 -11.52 -5.70 -9.30
N GLN A 70 -10.50 -6.45 -9.77
CA GLN A 70 -10.28 -7.84 -9.32
C GLN A 70 -8.91 -8.13 -8.68
N MET A 71 -8.09 -7.11 -8.45
CA MET A 71 -6.84 -7.21 -7.68
C MET A 71 -7.03 -7.29 -6.14
N SER A 72 -8.26 -7.41 -5.64
CA SER A 72 -8.57 -7.28 -4.21
C SER A 72 -8.56 -8.60 -3.42
N VAL A 73 -8.37 -9.76 -4.06
CA VAL A 73 -8.60 -11.07 -3.38
C VAL A 73 -7.35 -11.88 -3.03
N GLU A 74 -6.18 -11.60 -3.59
CA GLU A 74 -4.98 -12.45 -3.35
C GLU A 74 -3.89 -11.83 -2.49
N MET A 75 -4.05 -10.55 -2.11
CA MET A 75 -3.34 -9.98 -0.96
C MET A 75 -4.27 -9.90 0.26
N LYS A 76 -5.08 -10.95 0.48
CA LYS A 76 -5.45 -11.33 1.85
C LYS A 76 -4.23 -11.96 2.52
N GLU A 77 -3.19 -11.15 2.73
CA GLU A 77 -2.45 -11.22 3.98
C GLU A 77 -3.49 -11.47 5.06
N ARG A 78 -3.32 -12.53 5.84
CA ARG A 78 -4.29 -13.03 6.81
C ARG A 78 -4.45 -12.01 7.93
N LEU A 79 -5.05 -10.87 7.63
CA LEU A 79 -5.31 -9.81 8.59
C LEU A 79 -6.35 -10.39 9.53
N SER A 80 -5.90 -10.80 10.70
CA SER A 80 -6.79 -11.25 11.75
C SER A 80 -7.43 -10.02 12.40
N PRO A 81 -8.74 -10.02 12.67
CA PRO A 81 -9.34 -8.96 13.44
C PRO A 81 -8.73 -8.94 14.84
N PHE A 82 -8.33 -7.76 15.31
CA PHE A 82 -7.68 -7.58 16.62
C PHE A 82 -8.38 -6.55 17.51
N LEU A 83 -9.29 -5.76 16.94
CA LEU A 83 -10.12 -4.78 17.63
C LEU A 83 -11.56 -4.88 17.15
N GLU A 84 -12.49 -4.49 18.01
CA GLU A 84 -13.91 -4.40 17.72
C GLU A 84 -14.45 -3.02 18.10
N VAL A 85 -15.30 -2.47 17.25
CA VAL A 85 -15.99 -1.20 17.49
C VAL A 85 -17.23 -1.47 18.32
N ASN A 86 -17.24 -0.99 19.56
CA ASN A 86 -18.37 -1.17 20.46
C ASN A 86 -19.43 -0.09 20.29
N LYS A 87 -19.01 1.16 20.09
CA LYS A 87 -19.89 2.31 19.94
C LYS A 87 -19.32 3.33 18.95
N VAL A 88 -20.17 3.97 18.16
CA VAL A 88 -19.82 5.14 17.33
C VAL A 88 -20.75 6.29 17.67
N ASP A 89 -20.19 7.47 17.98
CA ASP A 89 -21.00 8.66 18.25
C ASP A 89 -21.40 9.36 16.93
N ASP A 90 -22.64 9.86 16.88
CA ASP A 90 -23.17 10.55 15.71
C ASP A 90 -22.45 11.86 15.42
N GLY A 91 -22.22 12.13 14.13
CA GLY A 91 -21.48 13.34 13.70
C GLY A 91 -20.00 13.32 14.05
N SER A 92 -19.46 12.19 14.51
CA SER A 92 -18.04 12.01 14.74
C SER A 92 -17.26 11.73 13.45
N PRO A 93 -15.92 11.92 13.45
CA PRO A 93 -15.07 11.49 12.36
C PRO A 93 -15.20 10.00 12.01
N ALA A 94 -15.40 9.13 13.00
CA ALA A 94 -15.64 7.70 12.78
C ALA A 94 -16.99 7.44 12.07
N SER A 95 -18.05 8.13 12.48
CA SER A 95 -19.37 8.05 11.81
C SER A 95 -19.29 8.55 10.37
N THR A 96 -18.60 9.66 10.14
CA THR A 96 -18.38 10.23 8.80
C THR A 96 -17.55 9.29 7.91
N ALA A 97 -16.61 8.54 8.50
CA ALA A 97 -15.85 7.50 7.83
C ALA A 97 -16.65 6.19 7.61
N GLN A 98 -17.95 6.19 7.91
CA GLN A 98 -18.86 5.05 7.79
C GLN A 98 -18.50 3.84 8.67
N LEU A 99 -17.76 4.07 9.76
CA LEU A 99 -17.51 3.07 10.78
C LEU A 99 -18.81 2.79 11.53
N GLN A 100 -19.09 1.52 11.81
CA GLN A 100 -20.31 1.08 12.49
C GLN A 100 -20.00 0.26 13.74
N GLU A 101 -20.96 0.21 14.65
CA GLU A 101 -20.92 -0.67 15.81
C GLU A 101 -20.91 -2.14 15.36
N GLY A 102 -20.06 -2.96 15.99
CA GLY A 102 -19.83 -4.35 15.61
C GLY A 102 -18.78 -4.56 14.51
N ASP A 103 -18.21 -3.50 13.94
CA ASP A 103 -17.12 -3.62 12.96
C ASP A 103 -15.87 -4.21 13.61
N LYS A 104 -15.31 -5.25 12.98
CA LYS A 104 -14.04 -5.86 13.41
C LYS A 104 -12.88 -5.27 12.63
N ILE A 105 -12.00 -4.54 13.30
CA ILE A 105 -10.86 -3.90 12.65
C ILE A 105 -9.77 -4.95 12.41
N LEU A 106 -9.39 -5.14 11.14
CA LEU A 106 -8.26 -5.98 10.75
C LEU A 106 -6.98 -5.15 10.53
N GLN A 107 -7.11 -3.87 10.19
CA GLN A 107 -6.00 -2.93 10.06
C GLN A 107 -6.42 -1.50 10.42
N PHE A 108 -5.60 -0.79 11.19
CA PHE A 108 -5.77 0.60 11.57
C PHE A 108 -4.55 1.42 11.13
N GLY A 109 -4.60 2.02 9.94
CA GLY A 109 -3.44 2.70 9.36
C GLY A 109 -2.27 1.75 9.17
N SER A 110 -1.19 1.96 9.93
CA SER A 110 0.00 1.11 9.95
C SER A 110 -0.06 -0.03 10.98
N ILE A 111 -1.09 -0.08 11.82
CA ILE A 111 -1.23 -1.09 12.89
C ILE A 111 -2.06 -2.27 12.38
N THR A 112 -1.52 -3.47 12.56
CA THR A 112 -2.18 -4.75 12.30
C THR A 112 -2.14 -5.61 13.56
N ALA A 113 -2.83 -6.77 13.53
CA ALA A 113 -2.82 -7.75 14.62
C ALA A 113 -1.42 -8.26 15.02
N GLN A 114 -0.42 -8.11 14.14
CA GLN A 114 0.96 -8.52 14.37
C GLN A 114 1.75 -7.49 15.18
N ASN A 115 1.48 -6.19 14.99
CA ASN A 115 2.20 -5.09 15.63
C ASN A 115 1.41 -4.42 16.78
N PHE A 116 0.12 -4.72 16.92
CA PHE A 116 -0.70 -4.17 17.98
C PHE A 116 -0.27 -4.68 19.36
N LYS A 117 0.18 -3.79 20.25
CA LYS A 117 0.53 -4.12 21.64
C LYS A 117 -0.53 -3.59 22.61
N SER A 118 -0.97 -2.35 22.42
CA SER A 118 -1.97 -1.73 23.30
C SER A 118 -2.79 -0.65 22.60
N LEU A 119 -3.89 -0.21 23.23
CA LEU A 119 -4.70 0.90 22.73
C LEU A 119 -3.93 2.24 22.64
N GLN A 120 -2.79 2.37 23.33
CA GLN A 120 -1.93 3.55 23.19
C GLN A 120 -1.32 3.67 21.79
N ASP A 121 -1.09 2.55 21.11
CA ASP A 121 -0.57 2.55 19.73
C ASP A 121 -1.59 3.20 18.78
N ILE A 122 -2.87 2.85 18.95
CA ILE A 122 -3.99 3.44 18.20
C ILE A 122 -4.08 4.93 18.48
N ALA A 123 -4.06 5.33 19.76
CA ALA A 123 -4.09 6.74 20.14
C ALA A 123 -2.91 7.52 19.52
N SER A 124 -1.72 6.92 19.48
CA SER A 124 -0.55 7.51 18.86
C SER A 124 -0.73 7.71 17.36
N VAL A 125 -1.22 6.72 16.62
CA VAL A 125 -1.47 6.85 15.17
C VAL A 125 -2.50 7.95 14.88
N VAL A 126 -3.57 8.00 15.67
CA VAL A 126 -4.62 9.02 15.54
C VAL A 126 -4.06 10.42 15.79
N GLN A 127 -3.23 10.59 16.82
CA GLN A 127 -2.63 11.87 17.17
C GLN A 127 -1.68 12.37 16.08
N HIS A 128 -0.82 11.49 15.54
CA HIS A 128 0.11 11.84 14.45
C HIS A 128 -0.62 12.07 13.12
N SER A 129 -1.79 11.47 12.93
CA SER A 129 -2.61 11.61 11.73
C SER A 129 -3.72 12.66 11.87
N LYS A 130 -3.64 13.55 12.88
CA LYS A 130 -4.63 14.62 13.06
C LYS A 130 -4.72 15.49 11.80
N GLY A 131 -5.93 15.58 11.24
CA GLY A 131 -6.24 16.33 10.02
C GLY A 131 -5.84 15.62 8.72
N LYS A 132 -5.31 14.40 8.77
CA LYS A 132 -4.89 13.63 7.60
C LYS A 132 -5.70 12.33 7.49
N PRO A 133 -6.25 12.00 6.30
CA PRO A 133 -6.91 10.73 6.10
C PRO A 133 -5.90 9.59 6.18
N PHE A 134 -6.27 8.50 6.85
CA PHE A 134 -5.57 7.23 6.78
C PHE A 134 -6.54 6.08 6.49
N THR A 135 -6.00 4.98 5.97
CA THR A 135 -6.78 3.81 5.57
C THR A 135 -7.05 2.88 6.76
N LEU A 136 -8.29 2.44 6.89
CA LEU A 136 -8.77 1.51 7.89
C LEU A 136 -9.44 0.33 7.19
N THR A 137 -9.11 -0.90 7.57
CA THR A 137 -9.75 -2.10 7.03
C THR A 137 -10.57 -2.77 8.13
N VAL A 138 -11.88 -2.93 7.90
CA VAL A 138 -12.83 -3.54 8.83
C VAL A 138 -13.54 -4.73 8.20
N SER A 139 -13.97 -5.69 9.00
CA SER A 139 -14.79 -6.82 8.58
C SER A 139 -16.20 -6.62 9.13
N ARG A 140 -17.17 -6.43 8.24
CA ARG A 140 -18.59 -6.26 8.55
C ARG A 140 -19.36 -7.38 7.87
N SER A 141 -20.16 -8.13 8.61
CA SER A 141 -20.94 -9.26 8.06
C SER A 141 -20.08 -10.23 7.22
N ASN A 142 -18.86 -10.52 7.69
CA ASN A 142 -17.88 -11.39 7.03
C ASN A 142 -17.34 -10.85 5.68
N THR A 143 -17.56 -9.55 5.40
CA THR A 143 -17.05 -8.85 4.22
C THR A 143 -16.03 -7.80 4.67
N ASP A 144 -14.87 -7.78 4.01
CA ASP A 144 -13.82 -6.82 4.35
C ASP A 144 -14.03 -5.52 3.57
N LEU A 145 -14.13 -4.42 4.30
CA LEU A 145 -14.37 -3.07 3.80
C LEU A 145 -13.16 -2.21 4.12
N ARG A 146 -12.70 -1.45 3.12
CA ARG A 146 -11.65 -0.45 3.28
C ARG A 146 -12.29 0.93 3.40
N LEU A 147 -12.12 1.55 4.56
CA LEU A 147 -12.65 2.87 4.91
C LEU A 147 -11.50 3.89 4.98
N SER A 148 -11.82 5.16 4.70
CA SER A 148 -10.89 6.27 4.90
C SER A 148 -11.35 7.07 6.10
N LEU A 149 -10.51 7.14 7.13
CA LEU A 149 -10.81 7.84 8.37
C LEU A 149 -9.87 9.04 8.52
N THR A 150 -10.43 10.20 8.82
CA THR A 150 -9.66 11.43 9.06
C THR A 150 -9.87 11.89 10.50
N PRO A 151 -8.90 11.72 11.41
CA PRO A 151 -9.01 12.21 12.78
C PRO A 151 -9.11 13.73 12.80
N ASN A 152 -10.12 14.26 13.48
CA ASN A 152 -10.26 15.71 13.64
C ASN A 152 -10.93 16.06 14.97
N THR A 153 -10.78 17.32 15.39
CA THR A 153 -11.57 17.86 16.50
C THR A 153 -13.04 17.94 16.09
N TRP A 154 -13.91 17.45 16.95
CA TRP A 154 -15.36 17.41 16.75
C TRP A 154 -16.07 17.79 18.06
N SER A 155 -17.40 17.78 18.07
CA SER A 155 -18.22 18.22 19.21
C SER A 155 -18.13 17.31 20.46
N GLY A 156 -17.57 16.10 20.32
CA GLY A 156 -17.43 15.15 21.42
C GLY A 156 -15.99 15.00 21.92
N LYS A 157 -15.71 13.86 22.55
CA LYS A 157 -14.41 13.58 23.19
C LYS A 157 -13.43 12.96 22.19
N GLY A 158 -12.17 13.41 22.25
CA GLY A 158 -11.08 12.86 21.44
C GLY A 158 -11.13 13.29 19.98
N LEU A 159 -10.44 12.54 19.11
CA LEU A 159 -10.28 12.86 17.68
C LEU A 159 -11.05 11.94 16.73
N LEU A 160 -11.72 10.92 17.26
CA LEU A 160 -12.41 9.89 16.47
C LEU A 160 -13.91 9.79 16.76
N GLY A 161 -14.28 9.81 18.04
CA GLY A 161 -15.67 9.60 18.50
C GLY A 161 -16.18 8.18 18.34
N CYS A 162 -15.32 7.18 18.57
CA CYS A 162 -15.71 5.79 18.65
C CYS A 162 -15.06 5.09 19.85
N ASN A 163 -15.75 4.12 20.42
CA ASN A 163 -15.23 3.24 21.45
C ASN A 163 -14.75 1.93 20.81
N ILE A 164 -13.47 1.62 20.96
CA ILE A 164 -12.84 0.44 20.36
C ILE A 164 -12.25 -0.42 21.48
N VAL A 165 -12.55 -1.72 21.44
CA VAL A 165 -12.09 -2.69 22.45
C VAL A 165 -11.21 -3.77 21.81
N PRO A 166 -10.13 -4.23 22.49
CA PRO A 166 -9.31 -5.35 22.01
C PRO A 166 -10.11 -6.65 21.96
N LEU A 167 -10.02 -7.37 20.85
CA LEU A 167 -10.54 -8.73 20.74
C LEU A 167 -9.60 -9.68 21.49
N LYS A 168 -10.13 -10.40 22.48
CA LYS A 168 -9.37 -11.48 23.14
C LYS A 168 -9.19 -12.62 22.14
N LYS A 169 -7.94 -13.03 21.89
CA LYS A 169 -7.66 -14.29 21.20
C LYS A 169 -8.09 -15.42 22.13
N SER A 170 -9.02 -16.26 21.66
CA SER A 170 -9.49 -17.45 22.36
C SER A 170 -8.55 -18.63 22.15
#